data_AF-A0A8D8HMS4-F1
#
_entry.id   AF-A0A8D8HMS4-F1
#
_cell.length_a   1.000
_cell.length_b   1.000
_cell.length_c   1.000
_cell.angle_alpha   90.00
_cell.angle_beta   90.00
_cell.angle_gamma   90.00
#
_symmetry.space_group_name_H-M   'P 1'
#
loop_
_entity.id
_entity.type
_entity.pdbx_description
1 polymer ?
#
loop_
_entity_poly.entity_id
_entity_poly.type
_entity_poly.pdbx_seq_one_letter_code
_entity_poly.pdbx_strand_id
1 'polypeptide(L)'
;MAPERIDPQGNPGEYNIKSDVWSLGISLIEMATGNFPYSTWGSPFEQLKQVVKDDPPRLRSDDFGDVFKNLIIACLQKNFQNRYNYEQLLNHPFIQEHTEKTTDVATFVSEILDLAAGPPPPTN
;
A
#
# COMPACT_ATOMS: atom_id res chain seq x y z
N MET A 1 1.63 -10.35 -3.01
CA MET A 1 0.64 -11.38 -2.61
C MET A 1 0.49 -11.36 -1.10
N ALA A 2 -0.72 -11.60 -0.59
CA ALA A 2 -0.97 -11.70 0.85
C ALA A 2 -0.42 -13.02 1.44
N PRO A 3 -0.04 -13.09 2.74
CA PRO A 3 0.57 -14.27 3.35
C PRO A 3 -0.26 -15.55 3.17
N GLU A 4 -1.58 -15.45 3.36
CA GLU A 4 -2.50 -16.59 3.25
C GLU A 4 -2.62 -17.16 1.82
N ARG A 5 -2.20 -16.41 0.80
CA ARG A 5 -2.16 -16.88 -0.60
C ARG A 5 -0.85 -17.58 -0.95
N ILE A 6 0.15 -17.52 -0.07
CA ILE A 6 1.50 -18.02 -0.31
C ILE A 6 1.77 -19.24 0.57
N ASP A 7 1.31 -19.22 1.83
CA ASP A 7 1.58 -20.29 2.78
C ASP A 7 0.78 -21.56 2.40
N PRO A 8 1.47 -22.66 2.03
CA PRO A 8 0.80 -23.92 1.68
C PRO A 8 0.11 -24.60 2.87
N GLN A 9 0.37 -24.16 4.11
CA GLN A 9 -0.34 -24.61 5.30
C GLN A 9 -1.61 -23.78 5.60
N GLY A 10 -1.80 -22.67 4.88
CA GLY A 10 -3.02 -21.87 4.95
C GLY A 10 -4.21 -22.64 4.39
N ASN A 11 -5.43 -22.26 4.80
CA ASN A 11 -6.66 -22.88 4.32
C ASN A 11 -7.07 -22.19 3.00
N PRO A 12 -6.85 -22.79 1.81
CA PRO A 12 -6.98 -22.06 0.54
C PRO A 12 -8.42 -21.63 0.22
N GLY A 13 -9.40 -22.27 0.88
CA GLY A 13 -10.82 -21.93 0.78
C GLY A 13 -11.25 -20.70 1.60
N GLU A 14 -10.38 -20.15 2.45
CA GLU A 14 -10.64 -18.92 3.21
C GLU A 14 -10.12 -17.64 2.52
N TYR A 15 -9.63 -17.77 1.28
CA TYR A 15 -9.36 -16.60 0.44
C TYR A 15 -10.62 -15.74 0.37
N ASN A 16 -10.47 -14.48 0.75
CA ASN A 16 -11.53 -13.50 0.70
C ASN A 16 -10.97 -12.18 0.20
N ILE A 17 -11.86 -11.22 0.02
CA ILE A 17 -11.54 -9.84 -0.38
C ILE A 17 -10.42 -9.18 0.45
N LYS A 18 -10.13 -9.67 1.68
CA LYS A 18 -9.06 -9.12 2.52
C LYS A 18 -7.67 -9.42 1.98
N SER A 19 -7.48 -10.38 1.07
CA SER A 19 -6.20 -10.55 0.38
C SER A 19 -5.85 -9.34 -0.50
N ASP A 20 -6.85 -8.66 -1.06
CA ASP A 20 -6.64 -7.44 -1.85
C ASP A 20 -6.35 -6.24 -0.94
N VAL A 21 -6.94 -6.21 0.26
CA VAL A 21 -6.62 -5.22 1.31
C VAL A 21 -5.13 -5.26 1.70
N TRP A 22 -4.51 -6.44 1.74
CA TRP A 22 -3.05 -6.52 1.95
C TRP A 22 -2.29 -5.86 0.79
N SER A 23 -2.69 -6.17 -0.44
CA SER A 23 -2.04 -5.60 -1.64
C SER A 23 -2.17 -4.08 -1.66
N LEU A 24 -3.33 -3.54 -1.27
CA LEU A 24 -3.53 -2.11 -1.06
C LEU A 24 -2.53 -1.54 -0.04
N GLY A 25 -2.35 -2.19 1.12
CA GLY A 25 -1.39 -1.74 2.14
C GLY A 25 0.05 -1.68 1.62
N ILE A 26 0.46 -2.65 0.80
CA ILE A 26 1.78 -2.66 0.16
C ILE A 26 1.91 -1.49 -0.83
N SER A 27 0.92 -1.31 -1.70
CA SER A 27 0.92 -0.20 -2.67
C SER A 27 0.92 1.16 -2.01
N LEU A 28 0.22 1.33 -0.88
CA LEU A 28 0.23 2.59 -0.12
C LEU A 28 1.63 2.93 0.41
N ILE A 29 2.37 1.94 0.94
CA ILE A 29 3.76 2.17 1.37
C ILE A 29 4.64 2.52 0.17
N GLU A 30 4.51 1.78 -0.92
CA GLU A 30 5.31 2.01 -2.13
C GLU A 30 5.07 3.40 -2.72
N MET A 31 3.81 3.82 -2.86
CA MET A 31 3.47 5.17 -3.35
C MET A 31 3.93 6.26 -2.38
N ALA A 32 3.81 6.05 -1.07
CA ALA A 32 4.21 7.04 -0.07
C ALA A 32 5.74 7.23 0.00
N THR A 33 6.51 6.17 -0.23
CA THR A 33 7.98 6.18 -0.05
C THR A 33 8.75 6.18 -1.36
N GLY A 34 8.09 5.95 -2.49
CA GLY A 34 8.72 5.69 -3.79
C GLY A 34 9.49 4.36 -3.87
N ASN A 35 9.41 3.52 -2.83
CA ASN A 35 10.21 2.31 -2.69
C ASN A 35 9.34 1.11 -2.31
N PHE A 36 9.49 0.02 -3.05
CA PHE A 36 8.82 -1.23 -2.71
C PHE A 36 9.32 -1.75 -1.34
N PRO A 37 8.42 -2.16 -0.42
CA PRO A 37 8.80 -2.37 0.99
C PRO A 37 9.60 -3.64 1.29
N TYR A 38 9.70 -4.58 0.34
CA TYR A 38 10.51 -5.78 0.50
C TYR A 38 11.78 -5.71 -0.34
N SER A 39 12.84 -6.34 0.15
CA SER A 39 14.11 -6.38 -0.58
C SER A 39 13.96 -7.16 -1.88
N THR A 40 14.45 -6.56 -2.98
CA THR A 40 14.45 -7.16 -4.33
C THR A 40 15.74 -7.93 -4.63
N TRP A 41 16.72 -7.89 -3.73
CA TRP A 41 17.99 -8.60 -3.87
C TRP A 41 17.79 -10.10 -3.65
N GLY A 42 17.69 -10.86 -4.73
CA GLY A 42 17.55 -12.32 -4.68
C GLY A 42 16.51 -12.85 -5.66
N SER A 43 15.79 -13.87 -5.25
CA SER A 43 14.75 -14.54 -6.02
C SER A 43 13.34 -14.15 -5.59
N PRO A 44 12.32 -14.27 -6.46
CA PRO A 44 10.91 -14.12 -6.06
C PRO A 44 10.53 -15.00 -4.85
N PHE A 45 11.16 -16.16 -4.70
CA PHE A 45 10.91 -17.05 -3.56
C PHE A 45 11.36 -16.46 -2.22
N GLU A 46 12.48 -15.74 -2.19
CA GLU A 46 12.94 -15.07 -0.97
C GLU A 46 12.02 -13.92 -0.55
N GLN A 47 11.47 -13.19 -1.53
CA GLN A 47 10.46 -12.17 -1.27
C GLN A 47 9.17 -12.79 -0.72
N LEU A 48 8.71 -13.91 -1.30
CA LEU A 48 7.54 -14.66 -0.78
C LEU A 48 7.79 -15.17 0.65
N LYS A 49 9.02 -15.61 0.95
CA LYS A 49 9.42 -16.01 2.30
C LYS A 49 9.35 -14.83 3.29
N GLN A 50 9.82 -13.64 2.91
CA GLN A 50 9.73 -12.44 3.75
C GLN A 50 8.25 -12.14 4.10
N VAL A 51 7.35 -12.18 3.12
CA VAL A 51 5.91 -11.96 3.34
C VAL A 51 5.33 -12.92 4.38
N VAL A 52 5.71 -14.20 4.33
CA VAL A 52 5.18 -15.23 5.25
C VAL A 52 5.89 -15.21 6.61
N LYS A 53 7.20 -15.00 6.67
CA LYS A 53 8.01 -15.20 7.88
C LYS A 53 8.34 -13.93 8.65
N ASP A 54 8.62 -12.81 7.96
CA ASP A 54 9.11 -11.58 8.61
C ASP A 54 7.97 -10.66 9.01
N ASP A 55 8.19 -9.73 9.94
CA ASP A 55 7.14 -8.78 10.33
C ASP A 55 6.58 -8.00 9.12
N PRO A 56 5.27 -7.71 9.10
CA PRO A 56 4.69 -6.91 8.02
C PRO A 56 5.37 -5.53 7.95
N PRO A 57 5.59 -4.99 6.74
CA PRO A 57 6.23 -3.70 6.59
C PRO A 57 5.39 -2.60 7.23
N ARG A 58 6.06 -1.60 7.77
CA ARG A 58 5.44 -0.45 8.44
C ARG A 58 6.02 0.83 7.89
N LEU A 59 5.18 1.85 7.80
CA LEU A 59 5.62 3.19 7.44
C LEU A 59 6.31 3.83 8.66
N ARG A 60 7.65 3.89 8.64
CA ARG A 60 8.47 4.33 9.78
C ARG A 60 8.82 5.81 9.78
N SER A 61 8.63 6.54 8.67
CA SER A 61 8.99 7.96 8.63
C SER A 61 8.06 8.81 9.49
N ASP A 62 8.61 9.81 10.18
CA ASP A 62 7.87 10.81 10.93
C ASP A 62 7.18 11.84 10.01
N ASP A 63 7.47 11.81 8.70
CA ASP A 63 6.82 12.66 7.69
C ASP A 63 5.34 12.33 7.48
N PHE A 64 4.87 11.19 8.00
CA PHE A 64 3.50 10.72 7.82
C PHE A 64 2.71 10.74 9.13
N GLY A 65 1.48 11.25 9.04
CA GLY A 65 0.56 11.30 10.17
C GLY A 65 0.16 9.92 10.69
N ASP A 66 -0.09 9.82 11.99
CA ASP A 66 -0.42 8.56 12.68
C ASP A 66 -1.69 7.91 12.13
N VAL A 67 -2.64 8.71 11.66
CA VAL A 67 -3.88 8.22 11.05
C VAL A 67 -3.60 7.46 9.76
N PHE A 68 -2.67 7.91 8.93
CA PHE A 68 -2.26 7.19 7.72
C PHE A 68 -1.46 5.93 8.05
N LYS A 69 -0.53 6.01 9.02
CA LYS A 69 0.20 4.85 9.52
C LYS A 69 -0.75 3.78 10.06
N ASN A 70 -1.81 4.18 10.77
CA ASN A 70 -2.82 3.28 11.31
C ASN A 70 -3.61 2.56 10.21
N LEU A 71 -3.98 3.27 9.13
CA LEU A 71 -4.62 2.66 7.96
C LEU A 71 -3.75 1.54 7.36
N ILE A 72 -2.45 1.81 7.18
CA ILE A 72 -1.49 0.82 6.67
C ILE A 72 -1.40 -0.39 7.61
N ILE A 73 -1.35 -0.17 8.92
CA ILE A 73 -1.34 -1.25 9.92
C ILE A 73 -2.62 -2.09 9.83
N ALA A 74 -3.80 -1.47 9.65
CA ALA A 74 -5.06 -2.18 9.48
C ALA A 74 -5.09 -3.05 8.21
N CYS A 75 -4.45 -2.57 7.14
CA CYS A 75 -4.29 -3.32 5.88
C CYS A 75 -3.28 -4.48 5.99
N LEU A 76 -2.18 -4.29 6.72
CA LEU A 76 -1.04 -5.21 6.76
C LEU A 76 -1.04 -6.15 7.97
N GLN A 77 -2.21 -6.69 8.29
CA GLN A 77 -2.33 -7.77 9.28
C GLN A 77 -2.05 -9.12 8.62
N LYS A 78 -1.08 -9.87 9.14
CA LYS A 78 -0.77 -11.22 8.64
C LYS A 78 -1.93 -12.19 8.85
N ASN A 79 -2.53 -12.16 10.05
CA ASN A 79 -3.77 -12.89 10.28
C ASN A 79 -4.91 -12.15 9.57
N PHE A 80 -5.46 -12.76 8.52
CA PHE A 80 -6.52 -12.18 7.71
C PHE A 80 -7.80 -11.91 8.51
N GLN A 81 -8.04 -12.63 9.62
CA GLN A 81 -9.20 -12.37 10.48
C GLN A 81 -9.11 -10.99 11.15
N ASN A 82 -7.89 -10.58 11.52
CA ASN A 82 -7.61 -9.27 12.12
C ASN A 82 -7.49 -8.14 11.08
N ARG A 83 -7.27 -8.49 9.81
CA ARG A 83 -7.19 -7.52 8.70
C ARG A 83 -8.56 -6.90 8.46
N TYR A 84 -8.62 -5.61 8.23
CA TYR A 84 -9.91 -4.94 7.97
C TYR A 84 -10.53 -5.43 6.65
N ASN A 85 -11.86 -5.50 6.60
CA ASN A 85 -12.61 -5.60 5.33
C ASN A 85 -12.89 -4.19 4.78
N TYR A 86 -13.54 -4.11 3.60
CA TYR A 86 -13.83 -2.82 2.96
C TYR A 86 -14.75 -1.92 3.79
N GLU A 87 -15.78 -2.46 4.44
CA GLU A 87 -16.68 -1.67 5.28
C GLU A 87 -15.92 -1.02 6.45
N GLN A 88 -15.03 -1.78 7.10
CA GLN A 88 -14.18 -1.26 8.17
C GLN A 88 -13.18 -0.21 7.65
N LEU A 89 -12.60 -0.41 6.46
CA LEU A 89 -11.70 0.56 5.84
C LEU A 89 -12.41 1.85 5.43
N LEU A 90 -13.62 1.76 4.87
CA LEU A 90 -14.41 2.94 4.50
C LEU A 90 -14.76 3.77 5.72
N ASN A 91 -14.97 3.14 6.88
CA ASN A 91 -15.20 3.81 8.16
C ASN A 91 -13.91 4.23 8.89
N HIS A 92 -12.73 3.98 8.32
CA HIS A 92 -11.46 4.34 8.95
C HIS A 92 -11.27 5.87 8.94
N PRO A 93 -10.75 6.50 10.03
CA PRO A 93 -10.61 7.95 10.13
C PRO A 93 -9.89 8.61 8.95
N PHE A 94 -8.83 7.97 8.44
CA PHE A 94 -8.10 8.46 7.25
C PHE A 94 -9.02 8.65 6.04
N ILE A 95 -9.88 7.66 5.76
CA ILE A 95 -10.74 7.65 4.57
C ILE A 95 -11.90 8.63 4.75
N GLN A 96 -12.49 8.69 5.94
CA GLN A 96 -13.52 9.66 6.28
C GLN A 96 -13.02 11.10 6.12
N GLU A 97 -11.85 11.43 6.68
CA GLU A 97 -11.23 12.74 6.54
C GLU A 97 -11.02 13.12 5.06
N HIS A 98 -10.46 12.21 4.25
CA HIS A 98 -10.15 12.49 2.84
C HIS A 98 -11.36 12.42 1.91
N THR A 99 -12.50 11.94 2.39
CA THR A 99 -13.78 12.02 1.65
C THR A 99 -14.36 13.42 1.73
N GLU A 100 -14.19 14.11 2.86
CA GLU A 100 -14.70 15.47 3.09
C GLU A 100 -13.68 16.55 2.68
N LYS A 101 -12.39 16.23 2.78
CA LYS A 101 -11.30 17.15 2.47
C LYS A 101 -11.20 17.42 0.97
N THR A 102 -11.43 18.67 0.59
CA THR A 102 -11.16 19.12 -0.78
C THR A 102 -9.66 19.06 -1.05
N THR A 103 -9.27 18.22 -2.01
CA THR A 103 -7.87 18.07 -2.47
C THR A 103 -7.86 18.24 -3.98
N ASP A 104 -7.14 19.23 -4.49
CA ASP A 104 -7.04 19.48 -5.93
C ASP A 104 -6.03 18.52 -6.58
N VAL A 105 -6.46 17.28 -6.76
CA VAL A 105 -5.65 16.24 -7.42
C VAL A 105 -5.43 16.58 -8.90
N ALA A 106 -6.36 17.30 -9.54
CA ALA A 106 -6.27 17.64 -10.95
C ALA A 106 -5.08 18.57 -11.22
N THR A 107 -4.99 19.69 -10.48
CA THR A 107 -3.86 20.62 -10.59
C THR A 107 -2.54 19.92 -10.28
N PHE A 108 -2.48 19.15 -9.18
CA PHE A 108 -1.27 18.41 -8.81
C PHE A 108 -0.79 17.48 -9.93
N VAL A 109 -1.70 16.68 -10.52
CA VAL A 109 -1.33 15.77 -11.61
C VAL A 109 -0.86 16.53 -12.85
N SER A 110 -1.53 17.63 -13.22
CA SER A 110 -1.11 18.46 -14.35
C SER A 110 0.30 19.02 -14.17
N GLU A 111 0.62 19.57 -13.00
CA GLU A 111 1.96 20.10 -12.72
C GLU A 111 3.05 19.04 -12.85
N ILE A 112 2.80 17.82 -12.34
CA ILE A 112 3.76 16.71 -12.42
C ILE A 112 3.98 16.25 -13.87
N LEU A 113 2.91 16.19 -14.68
CA LEU A 113 3.02 15.80 -16.09
C LEU A 113 3.78 16.84 -16.92
N ASP A 114 3.57 18.13 -16.65
CA ASP A 114 4.28 19.22 -17.33
C ASP A 114 5.77 19.22 -16.99
N LEU A 115 6.14 18.91 -15.74
CA LEU A 115 7.54 18.75 -15.33
C LEU A 115 8.23 17.61 -16.09
N ALA A 116 7.52 16.50 -16.35
CA ALA A 116 8.07 15.35 -17.05
C ALA A 116 8.26 15.57 -18.56
N ALA A 117 7.53 16.51 -19.16
CA ALA A 117 7.58 16.79 -20.60
C ALA A 117 8.90 17.43 -21.06
N GLY A 118 9.71 17.97 -20.13
CA GLY A 118 10.96 18.67 -20.44
C GLY A 118 10.75 19.98 -21.22
N PRO A 119 11.80 20.80 -21.41
CA PRO A 119 11.68 21.99 -22.24
C PRO A 119 11.37 21.60 -23.70
N PRO A 120 10.53 22.38 -24.42
CA PRO A 120 10.27 22.12 -25.84
C PRO A 120 11.59 22.14 -26.64
N PRO A 121 11.73 21.28 -27.67
CA PRO A 121 12.92 21.27 -28.50
C PRO A 121 13.16 22.65 -29.15
N PRO A 122 14.42 23.09 -29.32
CA PRO A 122 14.71 24.37 -29.94
C PRO A 122 14.17 24.40 -31.37
N THR A 123 13.38 25.43 -31.67
CA THR A 123 12.91 25.72 -33.03
C THR A 123 14.08 26.24 -33.87
N ASN A 124 14.44 25.50 -34.93
CA ASN A 124 15.36 25.98 -35.98
C ASN A 124 14.71 27.10 -36.81
#